data_AF-A0A2E8Q625-F1
#
_entry.id   AF-A0A2E8Q625-F1
#
_cell.length_a   1.000
_cell.length_b   1.000
_cell.length_c   1.000
_cell.angle_alpha   90.00
_cell.angle_beta   90.00
_cell.angle_gamma   90.00
#
_symmetry.space_group_name_H-M   'P 1'
#
loop_
_entity.id
_entity.type
_entity.pdbx_description
1 polymer ?
#
loop_
_entity_poly.entity_id
_entity_poly.type
_entity_poly.pdbx_seq_one_letter_code
_entity_poly.pdbx_strand_id
1 'polypeptide(L)'
;MGVMSGGNTAAADLENSTRQLNEQLQDKGFLVTFGVSPTNPETGFGYIEASENINYETVKGSKIKRFIEKPDLEKAKKLIKDNRFFWNSGMF
;
A
#
# COMPACT_ATOMS: atom_id res chain seq x y z
N MET A 1 5.14 -16.68 -38.66
CA MET A 1 5.66 -15.72 -37.66
C MET A 1 4.55 -15.46 -36.67
N GLY A 2 4.63 -16.00 -35.45
CA GLY A 2 3.62 -15.81 -34.42
C GLY A 2 4.30 -15.34 -33.15
N VAL A 3 3.94 -14.16 -32.67
CA VAL A 3 4.43 -13.61 -31.41
C VAL A 3 3.38 -13.97 -30.35
N MET A 4 3.66 -14.97 -29.52
CA MET A 4 2.87 -15.22 -28.32
C MET A 4 3.30 -14.21 -27.26
N SER A 5 2.49 -13.16 -27.04
CA SER A 5 2.61 -12.30 -25.86
C SER A 5 2.09 -13.09 -24.65
N GLY A 6 2.97 -13.86 -24.02
CA GLY A 6 2.73 -14.41 -22.68
C GLY A 6 2.71 -13.26 -21.68
N GLY A 7 1.55 -12.63 -21.53
CA GLY A 7 1.28 -11.74 -20.40
C GLY A 7 1.47 -12.54 -19.11
N ASN A 8 2.35 -12.05 -18.25
CA ASN A 8 2.82 -12.69 -17.03
C ASN A 8 1.64 -13.10 -16.11
N THR A 9 1.21 -14.36 -16.16
CA THR A 9 0.08 -14.93 -15.39
C THR A 9 0.23 -14.69 -13.89
N ALA A 10 1.45 -14.72 -13.37
CA ALA A 10 1.74 -14.49 -11.94
C ALA A 10 1.37 -13.08 -11.44
N ALA A 11 1.46 -12.05 -12.28
CA ALA A 11 1.09 -10.68 -11.89
C ALA A 11 -0.43 -10.51 -11.78
N ALA A 12 -1.18 -11.09 -12.74
CA ALA A 12 -2.64 -11.10 -12.71
C ALA A 12 -3.18 -11.92 -11.52
N ASP A 13 -2.53 -13.02 -11.18
CA ASP A 13 -2.90 -13.85 -10.03
C ASP A 13 -2.69 -13.13 -8.69
N LEU A 14 -1.60 -12.36 -8.57
CA LEU A 14 -1.31 -11.55 -7.38
C LEU A 14 -2.32 -10.39 -7.22
N GLU A 15 -2.67 -9.71 -8.31
CA GLU A 15 -3.65 -8.64 -8.31
C GLU A 15 -5.04 -9.15 -7.93
N ASN A 16 -5.48 -10.28 -8.49
CA ASN A 16 -6.76 -10.91 -8.14
C ASN A 16 -6.81 -11.37 -6.69
N SER A 17 -5.72 -11.96 -6.18
CA SER A 17 -5.62 -12.39 -4.78
C SER A 17 -5.67 -11.21 -3.82
N THR A 18 -5.00 -10.11 -4.18
CA THR A 18 -4.99 -8.87 -3.40
C THR A 18 -6.39 -8.26 -3.31
N ARG A 19 -7.10 -8.23 -4.45
CA ARG A 19 -8.49 -7.73 -4.51
C ARG A 19 -9.44 -8.57 -3.65
N GLN A 20 -9.41 -9.89 -3.78
CA GLN A 20 -10.27 -10.78 -2.98
C GLN A 20 -10.03 -10.61 -1.48
N LEU A 21 -8.78 -10.46 -1.08
CA LEU A 21 -8.45 -10.25 0.32
C LEU A 21 -9.00 -8.91 0.84
N ASN A 22 -8.90 -7.87 0.02
CA ASN A 22 -9.43 -6.56 0.34
C ASN A 22 -10.95 -6.60 0.55
N GLU A 23 -11.69 -7.23 -0.36
CA GLU A 23 -13.14 -7.43 -0.27
C GLU A 23 -13.53 -8.16 1.03
N GLN A 24 -12.83 -9.25 1.38
CA GLN A 24 -13.09 -10.00 2.61
C GLN A 24 -12.88 -9.19 3.90
N LEU A 25 -11.87 -8.30 3.91
CA LEU A 25 -11.59 -7.45 5.07
C LEU A 25 -12.61 -6.31 5.18
N GLN A 26 -13.05 -5.75 4.04
CA GLN A 26 -14.11 -4.76 4.00
C GLN A 26 -15.45 -5.30 4.50
N ASP A 27 -15.82 -6.54 4.13
CA ASP A 27 -17.02 -7.20 4.65
C ASP A 27 -16.99 -7.38 6.18
N LYS A 28 -15.79 -7.44 6.76
CA LYS A 28 -15.53 -7.51 8.20
C LYS A 28 -15.43 -6.12 8.86
N GLY A 29 -15.69 -5.05 8.10
CA GLY A 29 -15.70 -3.67 8.57
C GLY A 29 -14.32 -3.00 8.60
N PHE A 30 -13.28 -3.59 8.01
CA PHE A 30 -11.96 -2.98 7.92
C PHE A 30 -11.86 -2.09 6.68
N LEU A 31 -11.36 -0.87 6.85
CA LEU A 31 -10.86 -0.05 5.74
C LEU A 31 -9.38 -0.38 5.53
N VAL A 32 -9.06 -0.94 4.38
CA VAL A 32 -7.71 -1.37 4.02
C VAL A 32 -7.17 -0.47 2.91
N THR A 33 -5.86 -0.27 2.89
CA THR A 33 -5.17 0.44 1.82
C THR A 33 -3.79 -0.15 1.66
N PHE A 34 -3.19 0.07 0.50
CA PHE A 34 -1.86 -0.45 0.20
C PHE A 34 -0.82 0.67 0.32
N GLY A 35 0.19 0.41 1.16
CA GLY A 35 1.35 1.27 1.31
C GLY A 35 2.45 0.87 0.33
N VAL A 36 3.03 1.83 -0.39
CA VAL A 36 4.22 1.63 -1.22
C VAL A 36 5.44 2.19 -0.50
N SER A 37 6.53 1.44 -0.44
CA SER A 37 7.78 1.93 0.16
C SER A 37 8.30 3.15 -0.61
N PRO A 38 8.47 4.31 0.05
CA PRO A 38 8.90 5.53 -0.61
C PRO A 38 10.37 5.43 -1.00
N THR A 39 10.70 5.82 -2.24
CA THR A 39 12.08 5.83 -2.76
C THR A 39 12.65 7.23 -2.92
N ASN A 40 11.80 8.26 -2.92
CA ASN A 40 12.17 9.68 -2.93
C ASN A 40 11.16 10.52 -2.11
N PRO A 41 11.51 11.75 -1.66
CA PRO A 41 10.58 12.60 -0.93
C PRO A 41 9.56 13.25 -1.89
N GLU A 42 8.57 12.48 -2.33
CA GLU A 42 7.49 12.95 -3.21
C GLU A 42 6.49 13.83 -2.45
N THR A 43 6.04 14.92 -3.05
CA THR A 43 5.08 15.87 -2.45
C THR A 43 3.70 15.77 -3.07
N GLY A 44 3.57 15.14 -4.25
CA GLY A 44 2.29 14.86 -4.91
C GLY A 44 1.48 13.73 -4.28
N PHE A 45 2.10 12.90 -3.43
CA PHE A 45 1.47 11.74 -2.79
C PHE A 45 1.07 11.98 -1.34
N GLY A 46 0.06 11.23 -0.89
CA GLY A 46 -0.20 11.05 0.53
C GLY A 46 0.78 10.04 1.15
N TYR A 47 1.10 10.22 2.43
CA TYR A 47 1.86 9.28 3.23
C TYR A 47 0.97 8.67 4.31
N ILE A 48 1.26 7.42 4.65
CA ILE A 48 0.60 6.66 5.70
C ILE A 48 1.65 6.32 6.76
N GLU A 49 1.38 6.64 8.03
CA GLU A 49 2.22 6.17 9.14
C GLU A 49 1.69 4.83 9.65
N ALA A 50 2.48 3.77 9.51
CA ALA A 50 2.23 2.48 10.14
C ALA A 50 2.63 2.52 11.63
N SER A 51 1.88 1.83 12.48
CA SER A 51 2.16 1.75 13.92
C SER A 51 2.45 0.33 14.38
N GLU A 52 1.39 -0.46 14.56
CA GLU A 52 1.43 -1.81 15.10
C GLU A 52 1.23 -2.80 13.97
N ASN A 53 2.05 -3.85 13.91
CA ASN A 53 1.79 -4.98 13.04
C ASN A 53 0.54 -5.71 13.51
N ILE A 54 -0.34 -6.02 12.57
CA ILE A 54 -1.54 -6.82 12.78
C ILE A 54 -1.39 -8.13 12.03
N ASN A 55 -1.68 -9.22 12.73
CA ASN A 55 -1.92 -10.50 12.12
C ASN A 55 -3.42 -10.77 12.29
N TYR A 56 -4.14 -10.83 11.17
CA TYR A 56 -5.57 -11.12 11.16
C TYR A 56 -5.80 -12.31 10.24
N GLU A 57 -6.11 -13.47 10.82
CA GLU A 57 -6.22 -14.74 10.10
C GLU A 57 -4.97 -15.03 9.26
N THR A 58 -5.09 -15.05 7.94
CA THR A 58 -3.98 -15.26 6.99
C THR A 58 -3.31 -13.97 6.54
N VAL A 59 -3.81 -12.81 6.97
CA VAL A 59 -3.36 -11.48 6.57
C VAL A 59 -2.34 -10.93 7.55
N LYS A 60 -1.22 -10.47 7.01
CA LYS A 60 -0.24 -9.66 7.74
C LYS A 60 -0.33 -8.23 7.22
N GLY A 61 -0.46 -7.27 8.13
CA GLY A 61 -0.49 -5.86 7.79
C GLY A 61 -0.06 -5.00 8.98
N SER A 62 -0.33 -3.71 8.92
CA SER A 62 -0.10 -2.80 10.05
C SER A 62 -1.29 -1.86 10.23
N LYS A 63 -1.59 -1.47 11.47
CA LYS A 63 -2.54 -0.39 11.73
C LYS A 63 -2.00 0.93 11.21
N ILE A 64 -2.87 1.67 10.55
CA ILE A 64 -2.61 3.04 10.14
C ILE A 64 -2.82 3.96 11.33
N LYS A 65 -1.76 4.66 11.71
CA LYS A 65 -1.79 5.64 12.78
C LYS A 65 -2.35 6.98 12.32
N ARG A 66 -1.96 7.41 11.12
CA ARG A 66 -2.46 8.63 10.48
C ARG A 66 -2.15 8.68 9.00
N PHE A 67 -2.91 9.51 8.30
CA PHE A 67 -2.66 9.94 6.94
C PHE A 67 -2.05 11.34 6.93
N ILE A 68 -1.12 11.56 6.00
CA ILE A 68 -0.48 12.85 5.75
C ILE A 68 -0.67 13.13 4.26
N GLU A 69 -1.62 13.99 3.90
CA GLU A 69 -1.86 14.33 2.51
C GLU A 69 -0.86 15.37 2.02
N LYS A 70 -0.15 15.07 0.92
CA LYS A 70 0.69 15.98 0.14
C LYS A 70 1.57 16.90 1.02
N PRO A 71 2.50 16.32 1.81
CA PRO A 71 3.38 17.11 2.66
C PRO A 71 4.29 18.01 1.82
N ASP A 72 4.75 19.11 2.41
CA ASP A 72 5.84 19.90 1.83
C ASP A 72 7.14 19.07 1.74
N LEU A 73 8.09 19.57 0.94
CA LEU A 73 9.34 18.87 0.67
C LEU A 73 10.16 18.60 1.94
N GLU A 74 10.18 19.52 2.90
CA GLU A 74 10.96 19.37 4.14
C GLU A 74 10.37 18.28 5.04
N LYS A 75 9.04 18.20 5.09
CA LYS A 75 8.34 17.13 5.77
C LYS A 75 8.53 15.81 5.04
N ALA A 76 8.36 15.74 3.72
CA ALA A 76 8.58 14.53 2.93
C ALA A 76 10.00 13.93 3.14
N LYS A 77 11.03 14.79 3.15
CA LYS A 77 12.42 14.38 3.47
C LYS A 77 12.59 13.76 4.86
N LYS A 78 11.76 14.14 5.83
CA LYS A 78 11.77 13.53 7.17
C LYS A 78 11.02 12.21 7.19
N LEU A 79 9.89 12.13 6.49
CA LEU A 79 9.05 10.92 6.45
C LEU A 79 9.78 9.73 5.82
N ILE A 80 10.46 9.93 4.69
CA ILE A 80 11.18 8.85 3.98
C ILE A 80 12.35 8.25 4.79
N LYS A 81 12.85 8.96 5.81
CA LYS A 81 13.93 8.45 6.68
C LYS A 81 13.43 7.43 7.71
N ASP A 82 12.13 7.30 7.88
CA ASP A 82 11.51 6.41 8.85
C ASP A 82 10.70 5.33 8.11
N ASN A 83 11.09 4.07 8.32
CA ASN A 83 10.51 2.90 7.66
C ASN A 83 9.04 2.62 8.03
N ARG A 84 8.47 3.43 8.92
CA ARG A 84 7.03 3.40 9.24
C ARG A 84 6.19 4.19 8.23
N PHE A 85 6.79 4.99 7.36
CA PHE A 85 6.04 5.78 6.39
C PHE A 85 6.03 5.12 5.01
N PHE A 86 4.82 5.04 4.45
CA PHE A 86 4.56 4.51 3.13
C PHE A 86 3.81 5.54 2.29
N TRP A 87 3.98 5.54 0.97
CA TRP A 87 3.06 6.27 0.11
C TRP A 87 1.70 5.58 0.09
N ASN A 88 0.63 6.37 0.15
CA ASN A 88 -0.71 5.87 -0.10
C ASN A 88 -0.88 5.60 -1.60
N SER A 89 -1.17 4.35 -1.98
CA SER A 89 -1.42 3.99 -3.38
C SER A 89 -2.73 4.55 -3.92
N GLY A 90 -3.65 4.98 -3.05
CA GLY A 90 -5.00 5.40 -3.42
C GLY A 90 -5.97 4.24 -3.68
N MET A 91 -5.53 3.00 -3.46
CA MET A 91 -6.38 1.80 -3.52
C MET A 91 -6.98 1.54 -2.14
N PHE A 92 -8.29 1.29 -2.10
CA PHE A 92 -9.04 0.99 -0.89
C PHE A 92 -9.97 -0.19 -1.06
#